data_AF-A0A2V7N372-F1
#
_entry.id   AF-A0A2V7N372-F1
#
_cell.length_a   1.000
_cell.length_b   1.000
_cell.length_c   1.000
_cell.angle_alpha   90.00
_cell.angle_beta   90.00
_cell.angle_gamma   90.00
#
_symmetry.space_group_name_H-M   'P 1'
#
loop_
_entity.id
_entity.type
_entity.pdbx_description
1 polymer ?
#
loop_
_entity_poly.entity_id
_entity_poly.type
_entity_poly.pdbx_seq_one_letter_code
_entity_poly.pdbx_strand_id
1 'polypeptide(L)'
;MRPSQELSRPVDTEPLTFAQLVASTVTRWRSVLLVATGVVLLALALTFVLPPSYRATTSFVTADASIELPAALGQLASEPGLSALAGQLGVGTSRDPSYSPAFYYELLRSREVLTRLVQSRFADPRTADPSDSANLVQLFGIKSRDSLLAVELAVRRLQRRSRVTIDLKTSFVSLQVDARWPTLAADIANHAVGLVSAFNKEQRVSRAQAKREFLEGRVAAAQDELRTNENALRSFHETNRQWRESPGLSIEELRLGRQVQTASTLYLLLRQQYEAARLEEVNTTPLITVVDRAVPPRRREWPHRAFILVTAALLGTLLGVLWAAARALFASWAERNPQEASLLRSAAVRMATEVRGTLPARRRAVSREH
;
A
#
# COMPACT_ATOMS: atom_id res chain seq x y z
N MET A 1 11.63 84.32 42.60
CA MET A 1 11.43 83.48 43.80
C MET A 1 10.14 82.69 43.57
N ARG A 2 10.29 81.36 43.43
CA ARG A 2 9.24 80.32 43.47
C ARG A 2 8.21 80.22 42.32
N PRO A 3 7.70 79.00 42.09
CA PRO A 3 7.55 78.38 40.77
C PRO A 3 6.08 78.04 40.45
N SER A 4 5.81 77.55 39.24
CA SER A 4 4.59 76.79 38.93
C SER A 4 4.95 75.85 37.78
N GLN A 5 5.42 74.65 38.10
CA GLN A 5 4.61 73.42 38.22
C GLN A 5 3.96 72.99 36.92
N GLU A 6 4.43 71.81 36.50
CA GLU A 6 3.90 70.89 35.51
C GLU A 6 2.37 70.83 35.48
N LEU A 7 1.84 70.87 34.27
CA LEU A 7 0.61 70.14 33.92
C LEU A 7 0.95 69.28 32.70
N SER A 8 1.66 68.19 32.98
CA SER A 8 1.64 66.99 32.14
C SER A 8 0.17 66.56 32.01
N ARG A 9 -0.44 66.93 30.88
CA ARG A 9 -1.76 66.41 30.52
C ARG A 9 -1.64 64.88 30.50
N PRO A 10 -2.51 64.14 31.23
CA PRO A 10 -2.57 62.71 31.05
C PRO A 10 -2.88 62.46 29.58
N VAL A 11 -1.98 61.74 28.89
CA VAL A 11 -2.33 61.10 27.63
C VAL A 11 -3.40 60.10 28.02
N ASP A 12 -4.67 60.44 27.75
CA ASP A 12 -5.80 59.54 27.85
C ASP A 12 -5.54 58.38 26.89
N THR A 13 -4.78 57.42 27.38
CA THR A 13 -4.58 56.11 26.78
C THR A 13 -5.84 55.32 27.10
N GLU A 14 -6.98 55.72 26.51
CA GLU A 14 -8.11 54.81 26.49
C GLU A 14 -7.64 53.53 25.77
N PRO A 15 -7.59 52.39 26.48
CA PRO A 15 -7.19 51.14 25.85
C PRO A 15 -8.22 50.85 24.76
N LEU A 16 -7.74 50.64 23.53
CA LEU A 16 -8.57 50.26 22.38
C LEU A 16 -9.60 49.23 22.81
N THR A 17 -10.85 49.65 22.97
CA THR A 17 -11.90 48.75 23.42
C THR A 17 -12.12 47.73 22.30
N PHE A 18 -12.33 46.46 22.64
CA PHE A 18 -12.59 45.40 21.66
C PHE A 18 -13.67 45.80 20.63
N ALA A 19 -14.69 46.55 21.07
CA ALA A 19 -15.74 47.13 20.23
C ALA A 19 -15.22 48.08 19.13
N GLN A 20 -14.20 48.90 19.40
CA GLN A 20 -13.61 49.83 18.41
C GLN A 20 -12.77 49.08 17.36
N LEU A 21 -12.10 48.00 17.76
CA LEU A 21 -11.39 47.11 16.82
C LEU A 21 -12.36 46.38 15.90
N VAL A 22 -13.49 45.91 16.42
CA VAL A 22 -14.55 45.29 15.62
C VAL A 22 -15.17 46.32 14.68
N ALA A 23 -15.52 47.52 15.16
CA ALA A 23 -16.13 48.58 14.35
C ALA A 23 -15.21 49.08 13.22
N SER A 24 -13.90 49.25 13.50
CA SER A 24 -12.92 49.63 12.48
C SER A 24 -12.63 48.54 11.46
N THR A 25 -12.83 47.27 11.83
CA THR A 25 -12.72 46.13 10.91
C THR A 25 -13.96 46.04 10.00
N VAL A 26 -15.16 46.24 10.55
CA VAL A 26 -16.44 46.23 9.81
C VAL A 26 -16.51 47.37 8.78
N THR A 27 -16.02 48.57 9.11
CA THR A 27 -15.97 49.70 8.15
C THR A 27 -15.03 49.44 6.96
N ARG A 28 -14.10 48.48 7.10
CA ARG A 28 -13.14 48.09 6.05
C ARG A 28 -13.49 46.77 5.36
N TRP A 29 -14.76 46.35 5.39
CA TRP A 29 -15.25 45.13 4.75
C TRP A 29 -14.82 44.95 3.29
N ARG A 30 -14.63 46.05 2.53
CA ARG A 30 -14.12 46.01 1.15
C ARG A 30 -12.71 45.41 1.05
N SER A 31 -11.83 45.67 2.02
CA SER A 31 -10.49 45.08 2.06
C SER A 31 -10.52 43.59 2.43
N VAL A 32 -11.43 43.22 3.35
CA VAL A 32 -11.69 41.81 3.70
C VAL A 32 -12.17 41.06 2.47
N LEU A 33 -13.14 41.61 1.75
CA LEU A 33 -13.71 41.01 0.55
C LEU A 33 -12.65 40.91 -0.56
N LEU A 34 -11.84 41.95 -0.79
CA LEU A 34 -10.78 41.92 -1.81
C LEU A 34 -9.75 40.81 -1.51
N VAL A 35 -9.27 40.71 -0.28
CA VAL A 35 -8.32 39.67 0.13
C VAL A 35 -8.95 38.28 0.00
N ALA A 36 -10.18 38.09 0.50
CA ALA A 36 -10.88 36.82 0.41
C ALA A 36 -11.10 36.38 -1.04
N THR A 37 -11.53 37.29 -1.92
CA THR A 37 -11.72 37.01 -3.34
C THR A 37 -10.39 36.68 -4.02
N GLY A 38 -9.32 37.39 -3.68
CA GLY A 38 -7.97 37.12 -4.18
C GLY A 38 -7.47 35.72 -3.80
N VAL A 39 -7.68 35.29 -2.54
CA VAL A 39 -7.31 33.93 -2.07
C VAL A 39 -8.13 32.86 -2.79
N VAL A 40 -9.43 33.08 -2.99
CA VAL A 40 -10.30 32.15 -3.73
C VAL A 40 -9.88 32.04 -5.20
N LEU A 41 -9.57 33.16 -5.86
CA LEU A 41 -9.08 33.17 -7.24
C LEU A 41 -7.72 32.46 -7.35
N LEU A 42 -6.81 32.67 -6.39
CA LEU A 42 -5.54 31.97 -6.33
C LEU A 42 -5.74 30.45 -6.17
N ALA A 43 -6.63 30.03 -5.26
CA ALA A 43 -6.94 28.63 -5.03
C ALA A 43 -7.58 27.98 -6.27
N LEU A 44 -8.48 28.70 -6.95
CA LEU A 44 -9.07 28.27 -8.21
C LEU A 44 -8.00 28.12 -9.30
N ALA A 45 -7.12 29.11 -9.46
CA ALA A 45 -6.01 29.05 -10.41
C ALA A 45 -5.10 27.83 -10.14
N LEU A 46 -4.73 27.60 -8.88
CA LEU A 46 -3.92 26.45 -8.48
C LEU A 46 -4.62 25.11 -8.79
N THR A 47 -5.94 25.07 -8.67
CA THR A 47 -6.76 23.88 -9.00
C THR A 47 -6.69 23.51 -10.49
N PHE A 48 -6.48 24.47 -11.39
CA PHE A 48 -6.30 24.20 -12.82
C PHE A 48 -4.87 23.78 -13.18
N VAL A 49 -3.87 24.13 -12.38
CA VAL A 49 -2.47 23.74 -12.57
C VAL A 49 -2.24 22.28 -12.15
N LEU A 50 -2.97 21.82 -11.14
CA LEU A 50 -2.84 20.47 -10.59
C LEU A 50 -3.47 19.42 -11.52
N PRO A 51 -2.72 18.37 -11.93
CA PRO A 51 -3.27 17.35 -12.83
C PRO A 51 -4.38 16.56 -12.14
N PRO A 52 -5.48 16.24 -12.86
CA PRO A 52 -6.54 15.43 -12.29
C PRO A 52 -6.05 14.01 -11.99
N SER A 53 -6.54 13.43 -10.89
CA SER A 53 -6.42 11.99 -10.64
C SER A 53 -7.79 11.32 -10.70
N TYR A 54 -7.77 10.06 -11.12
CA TYR A 54 -8.90 9.18 -11.28
C TYR A 54 -8.63 7.93 -10.47
N ARG A 55 -9.60 7.52 -9.65
CA ARG A 55 -9.52 6.33 -8.81
C ARG A 55 -10.25 5.17 -9.45
N ALA A 56 -9.56 4.05 -9.64
CA ALA A 56 -10.18 2.79 -10.00
C ALA A 56 -10.05 1.80 -8.85
N THR A 57 -11.07 0.97 -8.65
CA THR A 57 -11.12 -0.02 -7.58
C THR A 57 -11.37 -1.40 -8.19
N THR A 58 -10.59 -2.39 -7.78
CA THR A 58 -10.87 -3.80 -8.05
C THR A 58 -10.97 -4.54 -6.72
N SER A 59 -11.86 -5.53 -6.66
CA SER A 59 -12.00 -6.38 -5.48
C SER A 59 -11.98 -7.85 -5.85
N PHE A 60 -11.36 -8.63 -4.99
CA PHE A 60 -11.34 -10.08 -5.10
C PHE A 60 -11.53 -10.69 -3.72
N VAL A 61 -12.00 -11.92 -3.72
CA VAL A 61 -12.16 -12.72 -2.52
C VAL A 61 -11.19 -13.90 -2.62
N THR A 62 -10.59 -14.22 -1.50
CA THR A 62 -9.80 -15.45 -1.35
C THR A 62 -10.74 -16.59 -1.07
N ALA A 63 -10.57 -17.72 -1.75
CA ALA A 63 -11.30 -18.94 -1.41
C ALA A 63 -11.06 -19.24 0.07
N ASP A 64 -12.14 -19.25 0.86
CA ASP A 64 -12.05 -19.63 2.27
C ASP A 64 -11.74 -21.12 2.29
N ALA A 65 -10.52 -21.49 2.70
CA ALA A 65 -10.23 -22.85 3.11
C ALA A 65 -10.89 -23.10 4.46
N SER A 66 -12.22 -23.08 4.52
CA SER A 66 -12.92 -23.94 5.46
C SER A 66 -12.64 -25.36 4.98
N ILE A 67 -11.57 -25.95 5.50
CA ILE A 67 -11.35 -27.39 5.36
C ILE A 67 -12.51 -28.03 6.13
N GLU A 68 -13.58 -28.39 5.42
CA GLU A 68 -14.49 -29.42 5.88
C GLU A 68 -13.64 -30.70 5.94
N LEU A 69 -13.03 -30.95 7.10
CA LEU A 69 -12.45 -32.24 7.39
C LEU A 69 -13.56 -33.27 7.12
N PRO A 70 -13.34 -34.27 6.25
CA PRO A 70 -14.28 -35.37 6.10
C PRO A 70 -14.62 -35.88 7.50
N ALA A 71 -15.92 -35.94 7.84
CA ALA A 71 -16.37 -36.19 9.22
C ALA A 71 -15.70 -37.43 9.86
N ALA A 72 -15.32 -38.43 9.05
CA ALA A 72 -14.59 -39.62 9.46
C ALA A 72 -13.17 -39.35 10.00
N LEU A 73 -12.45 -38.37 9.46
CA LEU A 73 -11.11 -37.96 9.93
C LEU A 73 -11.17 -37.03 11.14
N GLY A 74 -12.21 -36.21 11.24
CA GLY A 74 -12.48 -35.39 12.43
C GLY A 74 -12.74 -36.23 13.68
N GLN A 75 -13.42 -37.36 13.54
CA GLN A 75 -13.68 -38.31 14.62
C GLN A 75 -12.43 -39.09 15.08
N LEU A 76 -11.50 -39.38 14.16
CA LEU A 76 -10.22 -40.02 14.49
C LEU A 76 -9.23 -39.02 15.13
N ALA A 77 -9.32 -37.74 14.79
CA ALA A 77 -8.51 -36.68 15.39
C ALA A 77 -9.00 -36.25 16.78
N SER A 78 -10.23 -36.61 17.17
CA SER A 78 -10.77 -36.36 18.51
C SER A 78 -10.37 -37.40 19.57
N GLU A 79 -9.70 -38.49 19.18
CA GLU A 79 -9.10 -39.44 20.13
C GLU A 79 -7.92 -38.77 20.87
N PRO A 80 -7.97 -38.65 22.21
CA PRO A 80 -6.91 -38.03 22.99
C PRO A 80 -5.61 -38.82 22.84
N GLY A 81 -4.61 -38.24 22.17
CA GLY A 81 -3.30 -38.85 21.94
C GLY A 81 -2.90 -38.93 20.47
N LEU A 82 -3.86 -39.09 19.56
CA LEU A 82 -3.60 -39.09 18.11
C LEU A 82 -3.61 -37.69 17.51
N SER A 83 -4.27 -36.73 18.16
CA SER A 83 -4.26 -35.31 17.79
C SER A 83 -2.87 -34.67 17.86
N ALA A 84 -2.04 -35.08 18.84
CA ALA A 84 -0.66 -34.60 18.99
C ALA A 84 0.24 -35.10 17.85
N LEU A 85 0.09 -36.37 17.45
CA LEU A 85 0.78 -36.95 16.29
C LEU A 85 0.32 -36.31 14.98
N ALA A 86 -0.98 -35.99 14.84
CA ALA A 86 -1.50 -35.28 13.67
C ALA A 86 -0.90 -33.87 13.53
N GLY A 87 -0.73 -33.13 14.63
CA GLY A 87 -0.05 -31.83 14.64
C GLY A 87 1.43 -31.90 14.25
N GLN A 88 2.13 -32.95 14.71
CA GLN A 88 3.56 -33.15 14.43
C GLN A 88 3.83 -33.67 13.01
N LEU A 89 2.84 -34.31 12.37
CA LEU A 89 2.90 -34.82 10.99
C LEU A 89 2.39 -33.82 9.93
N GLY A 90 2.07 -32.57 10.33
CA GLY A 90 1.58 -31.55 9.40
C GLY A 90 0.12 -31.74 8.97
N VAL A 91 -0.63 -32.63 9.63
CA VAL A 91 -2.07 -32.85 9.46
C VAL A 91 -2.88 -31.89 10.36
N GLY A 92 -2.21 -31.21 11.31
CA GLY A 92 -2.81 -30.16 12.16
C GLY A 92 -2.62 -28.75 11.59
N THR A 93 -3.73 -28.02 11.51
CA THR A 93 -3.98 -26.54 11.60
C THR A 93 -3.02 -25.53 10.97
N SER A 94 -1.96 -25.94 10.29
CA SER A 94 -1.07 -25.06 9.51
C SER A 94 -1.79 -24.67 8.22
N ARG A 95 -2.73 -23.73 8.36
CA ARG A 95 -3.45 -23.10 7.27
C ARG A 95 -2.41 -22.49 6.33
N ASP A 96 -2.34 -22.97 5.09
CA ASP A 96 -1.43 -22.40 4.09
C ASP A 96 -1.69 -20.88 4.02
N PRO A 97 -0.66 -20.03 4.27
CA PRO A 97 -0.81 -18.57 4.29
C PRO A 97 -1.47 -18.02 3.03
N SER A 98 -1.37 -18.74 1.91
CA SER A 98 -2.00 -18.43 0.63
C SER A 98 -3.53 -18.34 0.73
N TYR A 99 -4.19 -18.95 1.72
CA TYR A 99 -5.64 -18.83 1.94
C TYR A 99 -6.03 -17.65 2.84
N SER A 100 -5.06 -16.87 3.33
CA SER A 100 -5.35 -15.73 4.20
C SER A 100 -5.51 -14.43 3.39
N PRO A 101 -6.59 -13.65 3.60
CA PRO A 101 -6.72 -12.32 2.98
C PRO A 101 -5.55 -11.38 3.34
N ALA A 102 -4.99 -11.52 4.54
CA ALA A 102 -3.83 -10.76 5.02
C ALA A 102 -2.58 -10.97 4.15
N PHE A 103 -2.33 -12.20 3.71
CA PHE A 103 -1.20 -12.50 2.83
C PHE A 103 -1.30 -11.72 1.51
N TYR A 104 -2.47 -11.63 0.90
CA TYR A 104 -2.65 -10.90 -0.36
C TYR A 104 -2.49 -9.40 -0.22
N TYR A 105 -2.86 -8.84 0.92
CA TYR A 105 -2.62 -7.43 1.21
C TYR A 105 -1.13 -7.10 1.29
N GLU A 106 -0.34 -7.95 1.94
CA GLU A 106 1.11 -7.79 1.98
C GLU A 106 1.72 -8.04 0.59
N LEU A 107 1.22 -9.04 -0.13
CA LEU A 107 1.71 -9.38 -1.47
C LEU A 107 1.49 -8.25 -2.49
N LEU A 108 0.32 -7.59 -2.47
CA LEU A 108 0.03 -6.41 -3.31
C LEU A 108 0.92 -5.21 -2.99
N ARG A 109 1.45 -5.11 -1.77
CA ARG A 109 2.39 -4.06 -1.35
C ARG A 109 3.86 -4.46 -1.49
N SER A 110 4.11 -5.74 -1.79
CA SER A 110 5.46 -6.27 -1.89
C SER A 110 6.24 -5.63 -3.04
N ARG A 111 7.54 -5.44 -2.82
CA ARG A 111 8.42 -4.84 -3.83
C ARG A 111 8.49 -5.67 -5.10
N GLU A 112 8.45 -6.99 -5.00
CA GLU A 112 8.54 -7.90 -6.16
C GLU A 112 7.35 -7.70 -7.11
N VAL A 113 6.12 -7.73 -6.58
CA VAL A 113 4.89 -7.52 -7.38
C VAL A 113 4.86 -6.11 -7.96
N LEU A 114 5.16 -5.09 -7.16
CA LEU A 114 5.16 -3.70 -7.62
C LEU A 114 6.24 -3.44 -8.68
N THR A 115 7.41 -4.09 -8.58
CA THR A 115 8.49 -3.95 -9.57
C THR A 115 8.07 -4.56 -10.90
N ARG A 116 7.52 -5.78 -10.89
CA ARG A 116 6.96 -6.41 -12.10
C ARG A 116 5.85 -5.57 -12.71
N LEU A 117 4.96 -5.02 -11.88
CA LEU A 117 3.87 -4.14 -12.31
C LEU A 117 4.39 -2.85 -12.95
N VAL A 118 5.46 -2.24 -12.41
CA VAL A 118 6.08 -1.03 -12.99
C VAL A 118 6.72 -1.30 -14.35
N GLN A 119 7.31 -2.48 -14.52
CA GLN A 119 7.97 -2.89 -15.76
C GLN A 119 6.98 -3.40 -16.82
N SER A 120 5.77 -3.78 -16.41
CA SER A 120 4.70 -4.19 -17.32
C SER A 120 4.30 -3.06 -18.27
N ARG A 121 3.75 -3.46 -19.42
CA ARG A 121 3.38 -2.58 -20.53
C ARG A 121 1.88 -2.29 -20.48
N PHE A 122 1.52 -1.02 -20.61
CA PHE A 122 0.15 -0.53 -20.65
C PHE A 122 -0.06 0.27 -21.93
N ALA A 123 -1.30 0.26 -22.44
CA ALA A 123 -1.68 1.12 -23.55
C ALA A 123 -1.37 2.59 -23.21
N ASP A 124 -0.68 3.32 -24.09
CA ASP A 124 -0.36 4.72 -23.84
C ASP A 124 -1.58 5.61 -24.13
N PRO A 125 -2.21 6.24 -23.12
CA PRO A 125 -3.33 7.14 -23.32
C PRO A 125 -2.95 8.49 -23.96
N ARG A 126 -1.66 8.72 -24.25
CA ARG A 126 -1.16 9.91 -24.95
C ARG A 126 -1.21 9.77 -26.48
N THR A 127 -1.20 8.55 -26.99
CA THR A 127 -1.18 8.24 -28.42
C THR A 127 -2.57 7.77 -28.86
N ALA A 128 -2.98 8.10 -30.09
CA ALA A 128 -4.27 7.66 -30.63
C ALA A 128 -4.26 6.19 -31.07
N ASP A 129 -3.07 5.62 -31.30
CA ASP A 129 -2.88 4.23 -31.69
C ASP A 129 -3.03 3.29 -30.49
N PRO A 130 -3.99 2.35 -30.52
CA PRO A 130 -4.20 1.38 -29.45
C PRO A 130 -3.03 0.40 -29.25
N SER A 131 -2.09 0.31 -30.21
CA SER A 131 -0.92 -0.57 -30.15
C SER A 131 0.28 0.03 -29.41
N ASP A 132 0.27 1.34 -29.14
CA ASP A 132 1.39 1.97 -28.44
C ASP A 132 1.38 1.58 -26.95
N SER A 133 2.51 1.07 -26.46
CA SER A 133 2.63 0.41 -25.17
C SER A 133 3.82 0.96 -24.37
N ALA A 134 3.51 1.66 -23.29
CA ALA A 134 4.49 2.29 -22.40
C ALA A 134 4.54 1.59 -21.04
N ASN A 135 5.70 1.66 -20.37
CA ASN A 135 5.83 1.19 -18.99
C ASN A 135 5.42 2.28 -17.99
N LEU A 136 5.21 1.92 -16.72
CA LEU A 136 4.81 2.91 -15.71
C LEU A 136 5.88 3.98 -15.45
N VAL A 137 7.16 3.67 -15.66
CA VAL A 137 8.25 4.65 -15.55
C VAL A 137 8.05 5.80 -16.54
N GLN A 138 7.74 5.47 -17.80
CA GLN A 138 7.47 6.44 -18.88
C GLN A 138 6.11 7.15 -18.70
N LEU A 139 5.08 6.42 -18.29
CA LEU A 139 3.74 6.98 -18.06
C LEU A 139 3.71 7.94 -16.86
N PHE A 140 4.51 7.69 -15.83
CA PHE A 140 4.73 8.62 -14.72
C PHE A 140 5.69 9.77 -15.06
N GLY A 141 6.38 9.72 -16.21
CA GLY A 141 7.28 10.77 -16.66
C GLY A 141 8.55 10.89 -15.82
N ILE A 142 9.02 9.78 -15.24
CA ILE A 142 10.22 9.76 -14.38
C ILE A 142 11.45 9.80 -15.28
N LYS A 143 12.18 10.91 -15.23
CA LYS A 143 13.45 11.09 -15.96
C LYS A 143 14.60 10.81 -14.99
N SER A 144 15.30 9.69 -15.18
CA SER A 144 16.52 9.34 -14.46
C SER A 144 17.53 8.76 -15.44
N ARG A 145 18.82 9.05 -15.23
CA ARG A 145 19.91 8.45 -16.01
C ARG A 145 20.16 6.99 -15.62
N ASP A 146 19.88 6.66 -14.37
CA ASP A 146 19.94 5.30 -13.85
C ASP A 146 18.56 4.64 -13.95
N SER A 147 18.50 3.51 -14.66
CA SER A 147 17.29 2.71 -14.86
C SER A 147 16.80 2.05 -13.57
N LEU A 148 17.71 1.61 -12.69
CA LEU A 148 17.34 0.98 -11.42
C LEU A 148 16.68 1.99 -10.48
N LEU A 149 17.27 3.18 -10.37
CA LEU A 149 16.69 4.29 -9.63
C LEU A 149 15.32 4.72 -10.21
N ALA A 150 15.17 4.71 -11.53
CA ALA A 150 13.89 5.05 -12.18
C ALA A 150 12.76 4.09 -11.76
N VAL A 151 13.05 2.79 -11.73
CA VAL A 151 12.11 1.76 -11.29
C VAL A 151 11.78 1.92 -9.80
N GLU A 152 12.78 2.17 -8.95
CA GLU A 152 12.53 2.38 -7.52
C GLU A 152 11.64 3.60 -7.26
N LEU A 153 11.89 4.71 -7.94
CA LEU A 153 11.05 5.91 -7.85
C LEU A 153 9.63 5.66 -8.34
N ALA A 154 9.46 4.84 -9.38
CA ALA A 154 8.15 4.44 -9.88
C ALA A 154 7.41 3.55 -8.88
N VAL A 155 8.07 2.56 -8.27
CA VAL A 155 7.50 1.70 -7.23
C VAL A 155 7.06 2.54 -6.03
N ARG A 156 7.91 3.43 -5.52
CA ARG A 156 7.55 4.34 -4.41
C ARG A 156 6.36 5.24 -4.77
N ARG A 157 6.27 5.69 -6.02
CA ARG A 157 5.14 6.52 -6.49
C ARG A 157 3.84 5.71 -6.55
N LEU A 158 3.92 4.49 -7.07
CA LEU A 158 2.78 3.59 -7.17
C LEU A 158 2.27 3.24 -5.77
N GLN A 159 3.16 2.87 -4.85
CA GLN A 159 2.81 2.55 -3.46
C GLN A 159 2.08 3.70 -2.75
N ARG A 160 2.45 4.96 -3.02
CA ARG A 160 1.74 6.14 -2.46
C ARG A 160 0.39 6.41 -3.11
N ARG A 161 0.18 5.95 -4.35
CA ARG A 161 -1.05 6.13 -5.14
C ARG A 161 -1.96 4.91 -5.13
N SER A 162 -1.50 3.81 -4.56
CA SER A 162 -2.26 2.58 -4.37
C SER A 162 -2.66 2.45 -2.90
N ARG A 163 -3.92 2.14 -2.64
CA ARG A 163 -4.41 1.80 -1.31
C ARG A 163 -5.03 0.42 -1.35
N VAL A 164 -4.54 -0.47 -0.51
CA VAL A 164 -5.11 -1.81 -0.32
C VAL A 164 -5.87 -1.82 1.00
N THR A 165 -7.09 -2.34 0.99
CA THR A 165 -7.93 -2.53 2.17
C THR A 165 -8.38 -3.99 2.24
N ILE A 166 -8.53 -4.51 3.46
CA ILE A 166 -9.01 -5.87 3.71
C ILE A 166 -10.21 -5.79 4.63
N ASP A 167 -11.20 -6.63 4.36
CA ASP A 167 -12.25 -6.97 5.30
C ASP A 167 -12.10 -8.44 5.70
N LEU A 168 -11.70 -8.68 6.95
CA LEU A 168 -11.47 -10.02 7.49
C LEU A 168 -12.76 -10.81 7.72
N LYS A 169 -13.93 -10.15 7.77
CA LYS A 169 -15.21 -10.82 7.97
C LYS A 169 -15.75 -11.41 6.67
N THR A 170 -15.50 -10.69 5.57
CA THR A 170 -16.01 -11.05 4.24
C THR A 170 -14.92 -11.65 3.34
N SER A 171 -13.66 -11.68 3.81
CA SER A 171 -12.48 -12.09 3.04
C SER A 171 -12.27 -11.29 1.75
N PHE A 172 -12.81 -10.06 1.69
CA PHE A 172 -12.62 -9.15 0.56
C PHE A 172 -11.29 -8.42 0.68
N VAL A 173 -10.54 -8.44 -0.41
CA VAL A 173 -9.37 -7.58 -0.61
C VAL A 173 -9.72 -6.59 -1.72
N SER A 174 -9.64 -5.31 -1.42
CA SER A 174 -9.89 -4.23 -2.38
C SER A 174 -8.61 -3.45 -2.64
N LEU A 175 -8.28 -3.28 -3.91
CA LEU A 175 -7.16 -2.48 -4.39
C LEU A 175 -7.71 -1.23 -5.08
N GLN A 176 -7.37 -0.06 -4.55
CA GLN A 176 -7.65 1.24 -5.14
C GLN A 176 -6.36 1.80 -5.75
N VAL A 177 -6.43 2.28 -6.99
CA VAL A 177 -5.29 2.88 -7.69
C VAL A 177 -5.69 4.25 -8.24
N ASP A 178 -4.90 5.27 -7.90
CA ASP A 178 -5.08 6.63 -8.40
C ASP A 178 -4.10 6.92 -9.56
N ALA A 179 -4.63 7.15 -10.77
CA ALA A 179 -3.82 7.49 -11.95
C ALA A 179 -4.29 8.79 -12.63
N ARG A 180 -3.45 9.33 -13.53
CA ARG A 180 -3.75 10.57 -14.27
C ARG A 180 -4.84 10.36 -15.33
N TRP A 181 -4.98 9.14 -15.85
CA TRP A 181 -5.98 8.79 -16.86
C TRP A 181 -6.89 7.68 -16.33
N PRO A 182 -8.20 7.71 -16.67
CA PRO A 182 -9.17 6.72 -16.18
C PRO A 182 -8.86 5.28 -16.60
N THR A 183 -8.50 5.08 -17.87
CA THR A 183 -8.18 3.76 -18.43
C THR A 183 -6.96 3.17 -17.74
N LEU A 184 -5.88 3.95 -17.65
CA LEU A 184 -4.65 3.54 -16.96
C LEU A 184 -4.90 3.15 -15.50
N ALA A 185 -5.77 3.87 -14.77
CA ALA A 185 -6.10 3.52 -13.38
C ALA A 185 -6.70 2.11 -13.29
N ALA A 186 -7.66 1.81 -14.17
CA ALA A 186 -8.32 0.51 -14.22
C ALA A 186 -7.37 -0.60 -14.67
N ASP A 187 -6.54 -0.34 -15.69
CA ASP A 187 -5.60 -1.32 -16.21
C ASP A 187 -4.53 -1.68 -15.18
N ILE A 188 -3.97 -0.70 -14.46
CA ILE A 188 -3.01 -0.96 -13.37
C ILE A 188 -3.66 -1.82 -12.28
N ALA A 189 -4.88 -1.50 -11.86
CA ALA A 189 -5.58 -2.24 -10.82
C ALA A 189 -5.85 -3.69 -11.24
N ASN A 190 -6.40 -3.90 -12.45
CA ASN A 190 -6.68 -5.23 -12.98
C ASN A 190 -5.39 -6.04 -13.21
N HIS A 191 -4.34 -5.41 -13.74
CA HIS A 191 -3.07 -6.07 -13.99
C HIS A 191 -2.36 -6.46 -12.68
N ALA A 192 -2.45 -5.64 -11.63
CA ALA A 192 -1.91 -5.97 -10.31
C ALA A 192 -2.53 -7.24 -9.73
N VAL A 193 -3.86 -7.38 -9.79
CA VAL A 193 -4.56 -8.60 -9.36
C VAL A 193 -4.17 -9.79 -10.22
N GLY A 194 -4.02 -9.61 -11.53
CA GLY A 194 -3.53 -10.63 -12.46
C GLY A 194 -2.12 -11.13 -12.10
N LEU A 195 -1.19 -10.22 -11.78
CA LEU A 195 0.16 -10.56 -11.35
C LEU A 195 0.17 -11.33 -10.03
N VAL A 196 -0.67 -10.93 -9.08
CA VAL A 196 -0.81 -11.65 -7.80
C VAL A 196 -1.37 -13.05 -8.01
N SER A 197 -2.37 -13.21 -8.88
CA SER A 197 -2.94 -14.51 -9.24
C SER A 197 -1.89 -15.42 -9.91
N ALA A 198 -1.12 -14.86 -10.85
CA ALA A 198 -0.05 -15.59 -11.54
C ALA A 198 1.06 -16.01 -10.58
N PHE A 199 1.54 -15.10 -9.72
CA PHE A 199 2.56 -15.37 -8.71
C PHE A 199 2.11 -16.46 -7.73
N ASN A 200 0.87 -16.40 -7.26
CA ASN A 200 0.33 -17.42 -6.36
C ASN A 200 0.24 -18.79 -7.06
N LYS A 201 -0.25 -18.84 -8.31
CA LYS A 201 -0.33 -20.07 -9.10
C LYS A 201 1.06 -20.69 -9.29
N GLU A 202 2.05 -19.90 -9.70
CA GLU A 202 3.44 -20.35 -9.90
C GLU A 202 4.03 -20.92 -8.60
N GLN A 203 3.87 -20.20 -7.49
CA GLN A 203 4.39 -20.61 -6.20
C GLN A 203 3.73 -21.90 -5.68
N ARG A 204 2.42 -22.08 -5.90
CA ARG A 204 1.70 -23.30 -5.52
C ARG A 204 2.15 -24.51 -6.32
N VAL A 205 2.26 -24.37 -7.65
CA VAL A 205 2.73 -25.45 -8.52
C VAL A 205 4.15 -25.85 -8.13
N SER A 206 5.04 -24.88 -7.94
CA SER A 206 6.43 -25.12 -7.52
C SER A 206 6.51 -25.86 -6.17
N ARG A 207 5.72 -25.43 -5.16
CA ARG A 207 5.68 -26.08 -3.85
C ARG A 207 5.08 -27.49 -3.89
N ALA A 208 3.98 -27.67 -4.63
CA ALA A 208 3.32 -28.96 -4.77
C ALA A 208 4.23 -29.97 -5.48
N GLN A 209 4.89 -29.55 -6.56
CA GLN A 209 5.87 -30.36 -7.27
C GLN A 209 7.05 -30.75 -6.35
N ALA A 210 7.66 -29.79 -5.64
CA ALA A 210 8.76 -30.08 -4.72
C ALA A 210 8.36 -31.05 -3.60
N LYS A 211 7.12 -30.92 -3.09
CA LYS A 211 6.56 -31.84 -2.09
C LYS A 211 6.34 -33.25 -2.65
N ARG A 212 5.83 -33.38 -3.89
CA ARG A 212 5.69 -34.67 -4.57
C ARG A 212 7.05 -35.34 -4.76
N GLU A 213 8.03 -34.61 -5.30
CA GLU A 213 9.40 -35.12 -5.54
C GLU A 213 10.08 -35.57 -4.24
N PHE A 214 9.94 -34.78 -3.18
CA PHE A 214 10.45 -35.16 -1.85
C PHE A 214 9.80 -36.46 -1.35
N LEU A 215 8.47 -36.56 -1.41
CA LEU A 215 7.74 -37.75 -0.95
C LEU A 215 8.01 -38.98 -1.81
N GLU A 216 8.21 -38.81 -3.12
CA GLU A 216 8.61 -39.88 -4.03
C GLU A 216 9.90 -40.56 -3.57
N GLY A 217 10.93 -39.76 -3.26
CA GLY A 217 12.19 -40.28 -2.72
C GLY A 217 12.04 -40.96 -1.36
N ARG A 218 11.19 -40.42 -0.48
CA ARG A 218 10.90 -41.02 0.83
C ARG A 218 10.14 -42.35 0.73
N VAL A 219 9.19 -42.46 -0.20
CA VAL A 219 8.44 -43.70 -0.46
C VAL A 219 9.37 -44.78 -1.00
N ALA A 220 10.24 -44.44 -1.96
CA ALA A 220 11.22 -45.39 -2.50
C ALA A 220 12.17 -45.92 -1.40
N ALA A 221 12.72 -45.02 -0.57
CA ALA A 221 13.58 -45.40 0.54
C ALA A 221 12.85 -46.29 1.58
N ALA A 222 11.61 -45.95 1.94
CA ALA A 222 10.81 -46.75 2.88
C ALA A 222 10.44 -48.13 2.31
N GLN A 223 10.22 -48.22 0.99
CA GLN A 223 9.96 -49.49 0.33
C GLN A 223 11.19 -50.41 0.36
N ASP A 224 12.38 -49.87 0.14
CA ASP A 224 13.62 -50.66 0.19
C ASP A 224 13.97 -51.08 1.63
N GLU A 225 13.71 -50.24 2.62
CA GLU A 225 13.83 -50.59 4.04
C GLU A 225 12.86 -51.73 4.42
N LEU A 226 11.60 -51.64 3.99
CA LEU A 226 10.61 -52.70 4.18
C LEU A 226 11.09 -54.03 3.57
N ARG A 227 11.53 -54.02 2.31
CA ARG A 227 12.06 -55.22 1.63
C ARG A 227 13.25 -55.81 2.37
N THR A 228 14.14 -54.97 2.89
CA THR A 228 15.31 -55.42 3.65
C THR A 228 14.89 -56.15 4.94
N ASN A 229 13.92 -55.59 5.67
CA ASN A 229 13.38 -56.22 6.89
C ASN A 229 12.62 -57.51 6.58
N GLU A 230 11.83 -57.54 5.50
CA GLU A 230 11.13 -58.74 5.04
C GLU A 230 12.11 -59.86 4.66
N ASN A 231 13.21 -59.53 3.97
CA ASN A 231 14.25 -60.47 3.60
C ASN A 231 15.03 -60.99 4.81
N ALA A 232 15.24 -60.16 5.84
CA ALA A 232 15.86 -60.58 7.10
C ALA A 232 14.97 -61.58 7.86
N LEU A 233 13.67 -61.29 7.96
CA LEU A 233 12.69 -62.21 8.56
C LEU A 233 12.58 -63.52 7.77
N ARG A 234 12.56 -63.43 6.43
CA ARG A 234 12.58 -64.61 5.55
C ARG A 234 13.82 -65.47 5.80
N SER A 235 15.01 -64.88 5.76
CA SER A 235 16.28 -65.58 6.00
C SER A 235 16.32 -66.24 7.38
N PHE A 236 15.75 -65.59 8.40
CA PHE A 236 15.61 -66.16 9.74
C PHE A 236 14.74 -67.43 9.73
N HIS A 237 13.57 -67.41 9.09
CA HIS A 237 12.69 -68.57 8.99
C HIS A 237 13.29 -69.72 8.15
N GLU A 238 14.04 -69.40 7.09
CA GLU A 238 14.71 -70.39 6.25
C GLU A 238 15.85 -71.11 7.01
N THR A 239 16.62 -70.36 7.80
CA THR A 239 17.74 -70.88 8.59
C THR A 239 17.27 -71.62 9.84
N ASN A 240 16.22 -71.13 10.51
CA ASN A 240 15.76 -71.63 11.80
C ASN A 240 14.39 -72.31 11.72
N ARG A 241 14.33 -73.54 11.20
CA ARG A 241 13.05 -74.26 10.98
C ARG A 241 12.28 -74.58 12.28
N GLN A 242 12.99 -74.83 13.39
CA GLN A 242 12.43 -75.15 14.72
C GLN A 242 12.51 -73.96 15.71
N TRP A 243 12.42 -72.73 15.21
CA TRP A 243 12.56 -71.51 16.03
C TRP A 243 11.61 -71.44 17.24
N ARG A 244 10.44 -72.09 17.17
CA ARG A 244 9.40 -72.07 18.23
C ARG A 244 9.80 -72.79 19.52
N GLU A 245 10.73 -73.74 19.44
CA GLU A 245 11.13 -74.56 20.60
C GLU A 245 12.22 -73.88 21.44
N SER A 246 12.85 -72.82 20.92
CA SER A 246 13.87 -72.05 21.61
C SER A 246 13.34 -70.68 22.07
N PRO A 247 13.35 -70.37 23.37
CA PRO A 247 12.93 -69.07 23.88
C PRO A 247 13.70 -67.89 23.24
N GLY A 248 15.00 -68.06 22.97
CA GLY A 248 15.83 -67.00 22.38
C GLY A 248 15.49 -66.70 20.92
N LEU A 249 15.25 -67.74 20.12
CA LEU A 249 14.86 -67.57 18.70
C LEU A 249 13.45 -67.00 18.57
N SER A 250 12.53 -67.36 19.47
CA SER A 250 11.18 -66.78 19.52
C SER A 250 11.18 -65.27 19.75
N ILE A 251 12.03 -64.78 20.67
CA ILE A 251 12.18 -63.33 20.91
C ILE A 251 12.75 -62.61 19.68
N GLU A 252 13.70 -63.23 18.99
CA GLU A 252 14.31 -62.65 17.79
C GLU A 252 13.33 -62.58 16.61
N GLU A 253 12.49 -63.60 16.44
CA GLU A 253 11.40 -63.59 15.46
C GLU A 253 10.43 -62.43 15.72
N LEU A 254 10.00 -62.26 16.97
CA LEU A 254 9.12 -61.15 17.36
C LEU A 254 9.75 -59.78 17.10
N ARG A 255 11.08 -59.66 17.28
CA ARG A 255 11.83 -58.43 17.00
C ARG A 255 11.83 -58.12 15.50
N LEU A 256 12.17 -59.09 14.66
CA LEU A 256 12.17 -58.95 13.20
C LEU A 256 10.75 -58.68 12.66
N GLY A 257 9.74 -59.39 13.18
CA GLY A 257 8.34 -59.18 12.84
C GLY A 257 7.88 -57.75 13.16
N ARG A 258 8.27 -57.20 14.32
CA ARG A 258 7.99 -55.80 14.68
C ARG A 258 8.67 -54.80 13.75
N GLN A 259 9.89 -55.09 13.30
CA GLN A 259 10.60 -54.25 12.33
C GLN A 259 9.89 -54.22 10.98
N VAL A 260 9.45 -55.38 10.48
CA VAL A 260 8.63 -55.48 9.26
C VAL A 260 7.33 -54.69 9.41
N GLN A 261 6.61 -54.88 10.52
CA GLN A 261 5.36 -54.14 10.78
C GLN A 261 5.57 -52.62 10.83
N THR A 262 6.66 -52.17 11.47
CA THR A 262 7.00 -50.75 11.58
C THR A 262 7.31 -50.16 10.21
N ALA A 263 8.16 -50.82 9.43
CA ALA A 263 8.52 -50.40 8.07
C ALA A 263 7.30 -50.40 7.13
N SER A 264 6.42 -51.40 7.25
CA SER A 264 5.18 -51.49 6.46
C SER A 264 4.24 -50.34 6.76
N THR A 265 4.03 -50.03 8.05
CA THR A 265 3.21 -48.89 8.49
C THR A 265 3.76 -47.57 7.96
N LEU A 266 5.08 -47.37 8.04
CA LEU A 266 5.74 -46.18 7.52
C LEU A 266 5.60 -46.04 6.00
N TYR A 267 5.81 -47.14 5.26
CA TYR A 267 5.64 -47.18 3.81
C TYR A 267 4.22 -46.80 3.39
N LEU A 268 3.20 -47.40 4.02
CA LEU A 268 1.80 -47.11 3.71
C LEU A 268 1.45 -45.65 4.00
N LEU A 269 1.92 -45.10 5.13
CA LEU A 269 1.72 -43.70 5.48
C LEU A 269 2.35 -42.75 4.45
N LEU A 270 3.63 -42.97 4.12
CA LEU A 270 4.34 -42.16 3.12
C LEU A 270 3.71 -42.29 1.74
N ARG A 271 3.24 -43.49 1.36
CA ARG A 271 2.56 -43.72 0.09
C ARG A 271 1.26 -42.94 0.01
N GLN A 272 0.47 -42.95 1.08
CA GLN A 272 -0.77 -42.16 1.17
C GLN A 272 -0.47 -40.65 1.04
N GLN A 273 0.58 -40.15 1.70
CA GLN A 273 0.99 -38.76 1.58
C GLN A 273 1.46 -38.40 0.18
N TYR A 274 2.19 -39.29 -0.49
CA TYR A 274 2.63 -39.10 -1.87
C TYR A 274 1.44 -38.96 -2.84
N GLU A 275 0.44 -39.84 -2.72
CA GLU A 275 -0.75 -39.76 -3.59
C GLU A 275 -1.56 -38.47 -3.32
N ALA A 276 -1.65 -38.04 -2.06
CA ALA A 276 -2.25 -36.75 -1.72
C ALA A 276 -1.48 -35.57 -2.32
N ALA A 277 -0.15 -35.57 -2.26
CA ALA A 277 0.69 -34.53 -2.86
C ALA A 277 0.61 -34.54 -4.39
N ARG A 278 0.53 -35.71 -5.02
CA ARG A 278 0.32 -35.87 -6.46
C ARG A 278 -1.02 -35.29 -6.90
N LEU A 279 -2.08 -35.52 -6.13
CA LEU A 279 -3.39 -34.91 -6.37
C LEU A 279 -3.32 -33.38 -6.20
N GLU A 280 -2.60 -32.89 -5.20
CA GLU A 280 -2.40 -31.46 -4.93
C GLU A 280 -1.67 -30.74 -6.07
N GLU A 281 -0.67 -31.38 -6.68
CA GLU A 281 0.07 -30.85 -7.85
C GLU A 281 -0.84 -30.67 -9.07
N VAL A 282 -1.74 -31.62 -9.31
CA VAL A 282 -2.70 -31.57 -10.43
C VAL A 282 -3.87 -30.63 -10.13
N ASN A 283 -4.11 -30.28 -8.86
CA ASN A 283 -5.24 -29.43 -8.46
C ASN A 283 -4.99 -27.94 -8.81
N THR A 284 -5.55 -27.51 -9.95
CA THR A 284 -5.45 -26.14 -10.47
C THR A 284 -6.55 -25.19 -9.98
N THR A 285 -7.26 -25.50 -8.90
CA THR A 285 -8.37 -24.65 -8.42
C THR A 285 -7.86 -23.23 -8.10
N PRO A 286 -8.49 -22.17 -8.64
CA PRO A 286 -8.08 -20.80 -8.38
C PRO A 286 -8.36 -20.41 -6.92
N LEU A 287 -7.33 -19.94 -6.20
CA LEU A 287 -7.47 -19.44 -4.83
C LEU A 287 -8.07 -18.03 -4.74
N ILE A 288 -8.05 -17.30 -5.85
CA ILE A 288 -8.54 -15.93 -5.94
C ILE A 288 -9.69 -15.90 -6.93
N THR A 289 -10.84 -15.44 -6.47
CA THR A 289 -11.99 -15.15 -7.32
C THR A 289 -12.14 -13.64 -7.41
N VAL A 290 -11.97 -13.10 -8.62
CA VAL A 290 -12.19 -11.67 -8.88
C VAL A 290 -13.68 -11.40 -8.81
N VAL A 291 -14.11 -10.65 -7.80
CA VAL A 291 -15.52 -10.31 -7.60
C VAL A 291 -15.88 -9.11 -8.45
N ASP A 292 -15.05 -8.07 -8.41
CA ASP A 292 -15.25 -6.85 -9.17
C ASP A 292 -13.97 -6.42 -9.89
N ARG A 293 -14.07 -6.29 -11.21
CA ARG A 293 -12.97 -5.80 -12.05
C ARG A 293 -12.99 -4.29 -12.06
N ALA A 294 -11.81 -3.67 -12.03
CA ALA A 294 -11.73 -2.23 -12.14
C ALA A 294 -12.24 -1.74 -13.50
N VAL A 295 -13.18 -0.80 -13.46
CA VAL A 295 -13.73 -0.10 -14.63
C VAL A 295 -13.19 1.33 -14.67
N PRO A 296 -12.90 1.91 -15.85
CA PRO A 296 -12.46 3.29 -15.96
C PRO A 296 -13.45 4.27 -15.30
N PRO A 297 -13.04 5.05 -14.29
CA PRO A 297 -13.93 5.94 -13.57
C PRO A 297 -14.34 7.14 -14.44
N ARG A 298 -15.62 7.51 -14.34
CA ARG A 298 -16.17 8.68 -15.08
C ARG A 298 -15.93 10.01 -14.36
N ARG A 299 -15.73 9.99 -13.04
CA ARG A 299 -15.55 11.19 -12.21
C ARG A 299 -14.10 11.30 -11.74
N ARG A 300 -13.62 12.54 -11.65
CA ARG A 300 -12.30 12.85 -11.09
C ARG A 300 -12.35 12.69 -9.57
N GLU A 301 -11.36 12.02 -9.02
CA GLU A 301 -11.22 11.86 -7.59
C GLU A 301 -10.58 13.12 -6.98
N TRP A 302 -9.48 13.59 -7.56
CA TRP A 302 -8.76 14.75 -7.07
C TRP A 302 -8.42 15.70 -8.22
N PRO A 303 -8.41 17.03 -8.03
CA PRO A 303 -8.75 17.79 -6.82
C PRO A 303 -10.27 18.00 -6.59
N HIS A 304 -10.72 17.91 -5.33
CA HIS A 304 -12.11 18.19 -4.93
C HIS A 304 -12.40 19.71 -4.95
N ARG A 305 -12.80 20.23 -6.12
CA ARG A 305 -13.01 21.67 -6.36
C ARG A 305 -13.89 22.35 -5.32
N ALA A 306 -15.01 21.72 -4.93
CA ALA A 306 -15.94 22.27 -3.95
C ALA A 306 -15.27 22.42 -2.56
N PHE A 307 -14.54 21.39 -2.11
CA PHE A 307 -13.84 21.43 -0.83
C PHE A 307 -12.73 22.48 -0.82
N ILE A 308 -11.95 22.60 -1.91
CA ILE A 308 -10.90 23.63 -2.04
C ILE A 308 -11.52 25.03 -2.01
N LEU A 309 -12.64 25.25 -2.71
CA LEU A 309 -13.29 26.57 -2.74
C LEU A 309 -13.84 26.96 -1.36
N VAL A 310 -14.49 26.04 -0.64
CA VAL A 310 -15.02 26.30 0.71
C VAL A 310 -13.89 26.60 1.69
N THR A 311 -12.83 25.79 1.70
CA THR A 311 -11.69 26.01 2.59
C THR A 311 -10.92 27.29 2.23
N ALA A 312 -10.74 27.60 0.94
CA ALA A 312 -10.14 28.85 0.49
C ALA A 312 -10.99 30.08 0.83
N ALA A 313 -12.32 29.98 0.77
CA ALA A 313 -13.21 31.06 1.19
C ALA A 313 -13.12 31.32 2.69
N LEU A 314 -13.13 30.28 3.52
CA LEU A 314 -12.99 30.39 4.99
C LEU A 314 -11.61 30.93 5.40
N LEU A 315 -10.53 30.43 4.80
CA LEU A 315 -9.19 30.93 5.07
C LEU A 315 -9.01 32.36 4.52
N GLY A 316 -9.57 32.65 3.35
CA GLY A 316 -9.53 33.96 2.73
C GLY A 316 -10.27 35.02 3.55
N THR A 317 -11.43 34.70 4.12
CA THR A 317 -12.16 35.61 5.02
C THR A 317 -11.39 35.84 6.31
N LEU A 318 -10.84 34.78 6.92
CA LEU A 318 -10.01 34.91 8.12
C LEU A 318 -8.78 35.80 7.89
N LEU A 319 -8.03 35.54 6.81
CA LEU A 319 -6.88 36.36 6.41
C LEU A 319 -7.29 37.80 6.08
N GLY A 320 -8.44 37.98 5.44
CA GLY A 320 -9.00 39.30 5.16
C GLY A 320 -9.32 40.09 6.43
N VAL A 321 -9.93 39.46 7.44
CA VAL A 321 -10.23 40.06 8.74
C VAL A 321 -8.94 40.45 9.46
N LEU A 322 -7.94 39.55 9.51
CA LEU A 322 -6.64 39.83 10.09
C LEU A 322 -5.92 40.98 9.40
N TRP A 323 -5.95 41.02 8.06
CA TRP A 323 -5.38 42.11 7.26
C TRP A 323 -6.08 43.45 7.54
N ALA A 324 -7.41 43.45 7.60
CA ALA A 324 -8.19 44.64 7.91
C ALA A 324 -7.91 45.16 9.32
N ALA A 325 -7.83 44.27 10.31
CA ALA A 325 -7.48 44.60 11.70
C ALA A 325 -6.04 45.16 11.80
N ALA A 326 -5.06 44.52 11.16
CA ALA A 326 -3.69 45.02 11.11
C ALA A 326 -3.60 46.41 10.46
N ARG A 327 -4.33 46.63 9.36
CA ARG A 327 -4.41 47.93 8.68
C ARG A 327 -5.12 48.99 9.54
N ALA A 328 -6.09 48.59 10.36
CA ALA A 328 -6.78 49.48 11.29
C ALA A 328 -5.86 49.88 12.45
N LEU A 329 -5.18 48.91 13.06
CA LEU A 329 -4.17 49.14 14.09
C LEU A 329 -3.05 50.06 13.59
N PHE A 330 -2.48 49.78 12.41
CA PHE A 330 -1.44 50.61 11.82
C PHE A 330 -1.90 52.05 11.53
N ALA A 331 -3.13 52.23 11.05
CA ALA A 331 -3.70 53.56 10.84
C ALA A 331 -3.84 54.32 12.17
N SER A 332 -4.39 53.67 13.20
CA SER A 332 -4.54 54.28 14.54
C SER A 332 -3.22 54.55 15.26
N TRP A 333 -2.17 53.76 14.98
CA TRP A 333 -0.82 53.98 15.48
C TRP A 333 -0.15 55.14 14.74
N ALA A 334 -0.32 55.24 13.42
CA ALA A 334 0.24 56.31 12.59
C ALA A 334 -0.37 57.68 12.91
N GLU A 335 -1.65 57.73 13.30
CA GLU A 335 -2.30 58.96 13.81
C GLU A 335 -1.75 59.39 15.17
N ARG A 336 -1.36 58.44 16.02
CA ARG A 336 -0.78 58.71 17.36
C ARG A 336 0.70 59.10 17.30
N ASN A 337 1.47 58.60 16.34
CA ASN A 337 2.91 58.84 16.18
C ASN A 337 3.26 59.42 14.79
N PRO A 338 2.92 60.69 14.51
CA PRO A 338 3.09 61.28 13.18
C PRO A 338 4.56 61.43 12.74
N GLN A 339 5.48 61.66 13.69
CA GLN A 339 6.92 61.78 13.40
C GLN A 339 7.53 60.44 12.97
N GLU A 340 7.25 59.35 13.68
CA GLU A 340 7.75 58.00 13.36
C GLU A 340 7.10 57.42 12.08
N ALA A 341 5.82 57.71 11.83
CA ALA A 341 5.13 57.27 10.62
C ALA A 341 5.74 57.89 9.34
N SER A 342 6.22 59.13 9.41
CA SER A 342 6.91 59.80 8.30
C SER A 342 8.29 59.17 8.00
N LEU A 343 8.99 58.71 9.04
CA LEU A 343 10.26 57.98 8.91
C LEU A 343 10.04 56.59 8.30
N LEU A 344 9.00 55.85 8.70
CA LEU A 344 8.67 54.56 8.09
C LEU A 344 8.22 54.70 6.63
N ARG A 345 7.43 55.72 6.28
CA ARG A 345 7.05 55.97 4.88
C ARG A 345 8.27 56.32 4.02
N SER A 346 9.14 57.20 4.52
CA SER A 346 10.35 57.55 3.79
C SER A 346 11.35 56.38 3.70
N ALA A 347 11.45 55.54 4.72
CA ALA A 347 12.22 54.29 4.70
C ALA A 347 11.65 53.26 3.71
N ALA A 348 10.33 53.08 3.67
CA ALA A 348 9.67 52.18 2.72
C ALA A 348 9.86 52.65 1.26
N VAL A 349 9.79 53.96 1.01
CA VAL A 349 10.06 54.54 -0.32
C VAL A 349 11.53 54.37 -0.70
N ARG A 350 12.47 54.57 0.24
CA ARG A 350 13.90 54.31 0.01
C ARG A 350 14.17 52.83 -0.28
N MET A 351 13.64 51.90 0.52
CA MET A 351 13.77 50.47 0.23
C MET A 351 13.15 50.07 -1.11
N ALA A 352 11.96 50.60 -1.44
CA ALA A 352 11.33 50.27 -2.72
C ALA A 352 12.12 50.79 -3.93
N THR A 353 12.77 51.96 -3.80
CA THR A 353 13.63 52.51 -4.85
C THR A 353 14.96 51.77 -4.95
N GLU A 354 15.51 51.30 -3.84
CA GLU A 354 16.76 50.53 -3.77
C GLU A 354 16.59 49.08 -4.26
N VAL A 355 15.48 48.42 -3.92
CA VAL A 355 15.10 47.11 -4.47
C VAL A 355 14.82 47.18 -5.97
N ARG A 356 14.22 48.29 -6.43
CA ARG A 356 13.95 48.51 -7.86
C ARG A 356 15.24 48.82 -8.65
N GLY A 357 16.24 49.43 -8.01
CA GLY A 357 17.56 49.68 -8.59
C GLY A 357 18.47 48.44 -8.63
N THR A 358 18.24 47.45 -7.77
CA THR A 358 19.05 46.22 -7.67
C THR A 358 18.53 45.05 -8.52
N LEU A 359 17.33 45.17 -9.11
CA LEU A 359 16.83 44.22 -10.11
C LEU A 359 17.51 44.47 -11.47
N PRO A 360 18.25 43.51 -12.05
CA PRO A 360 18.95 43.73 -13.30
C PRO A 360 17.96 44.03 -14.42
N ALA A 361 18.00 45.26 -14.95
CA ALA A 361 17.26 45.64 -16.13
C ALA A 361 17.68 44.71 -17.29
N ARG A 362 16.77 43.81 -17.68
CA ARG A 362 16.91 42.91 -18.82
C ARG A 362 17.13 43.77 -20.08
N ARG A 363 18.40 44.03 -20.43
CA ARG A 363 18.80 44.70 -21.68
C ARG A 363 18.21 43.91 -22.84
N ARG A 364 17.16 44.44 -23.45
CA ARG A 364 16.79 44.10 -24.82
C ARG A 364 17.84 44.74 -25.72
N ALA A 365 18.83 43.95 -26.14
CA ALA A 365 19.59 44.26 -27.35
C ALA A 365 18.63 44.05 -28.53
N VAL A 366 18.00 45.13 -28.98
CA VAL A 366 17.41 45.20 -30.31
C VAL A 366 18.51 45.68 -31.23
N SER A 367 18.92 44.77 -32.11
CA SER A 367 19.73 45.01 -33.28
C SER A 367 19.10 46.07 -34.18
N ARG A 368 19.85 47.12 -34.48
CA ARG A 368 19.72 47.91 -35.70
C ARG A 368 21.12 48.21 -36.25
N GLU A 369 21.31 47.70 -37.47
CA GLU A 369 22.12 48.25 -38.57
C GLU A 369 23.63 48.50 -38.32
N HIS A 370 24.47 47.60 -38.84
CA HIS A 370 25.05 47.75 -40.18
C HIS A 370 25.49 46.40 -40.75
#